data_AF-A0A522U5P2-F1
#
_entry.id   AF-A0A522U5P2-F1
#
_cell.length_a   1.000
_cell.length_b   1.000
_cell.length_c   1.000
_cell.angle_alpha   90.00
_cell.angle_beta   90.00
_cell.angle_gamma   90.00
#
_symmetry.space_group_name_H-M   'P 1'
#
loop_
_entity.id
_entity.type
_entity.pdbx_description
1 polymer ?
#
loop_
_entity_poly.entity_id
_entity_poly.type
_entity_poly.pdbx_seq_one_letter_code
_entity_poly.pdbx_strand_id
1 'polypeptide(L)'
;MSITVPAPFAGISDLGFTAQYRAQPFNEALRDVPLLIEGPRPPMRRLAELLQLLSEADAAAYAWSGPVMLSDEVVVLAFRDRSITGRTLSDGARTADYILNLVRPVVFTFLRDCAIIAHLRLSEMIEMRVAAERKSIADITLPLEDIVQPNGEQLLWKLAG
;
A
#
# COMPACT_ATOMS: atom_id res chain seq x y z
N MET A 1 -3.90 6.29 -12.78
CA MET A 1 -4.94 5.63 -11.95
C MET A 1 -4.51 5.73 -10.50
N SER A 2 -5.43 5.75 -9.55
CA SER A 2 -5.12 5.72 -8.13
C SER A 2 -5.99 4.70 -7.40
N ILE A 3 -5.44 4.12 -6.34
CA ILE A 3 -6.17 3.27 -5.41
C ILE A 3 -6.03 3.89 -4.04
N THR A 4 -7.14 4.28 -3.44
CA THR A 4 -7.20 4.89 -2.11
C THR A 4 -7.75 3.89 -1.10
N VAL A 5 -7.07 3.75 0.03
CA VAL A 5 -7.41 2.86 1.12
C VAL A 5 -7.61 3.72 2.39
N PRO A 6 -8.86 4.03 2.76
CA PRO A 6 -9.14 4.75 4.00
C PRO A 6 -9.00 3.83 5.22
N ALA A 7 -8.59 4.39 6.35
CA ALA A 7 -8.58 3.73 7.67
C ALA A 7 -8.01 2.30 7.71
N PRO A 8 -6.85 1.99 7.08
CA PRO A 8 -6.34 0.62 7.03
C PRO A 8 -5.79 0.14 8.38
N PHE A 9 -5.47 1.05 9.29
CA PHE A 9 -4.90 0.73 10.61
C PHE A 9 -5.99 0.74 11.69
N ALA A 10 -5.98 -0.28 12.55
CA ALA A 10 -6.99 -0.42 13.59
C ALA A 10 -6.93 0.74 14.59
N GLY A 11 -8.10 1.32 14.87
CA GLY A 11 -8.27 2.38 15.87
C GLY A 11 -7.94 3.79 15.39
N ILE A 12 -7.68 4.01 14.10
CA ILE A 12 -7.45 5.35 13.53
C ILE A 12 -8.24 5.48 12.21
N SER A 13 -9.33 6.23 12.23
CA SER A 13 -10.19 6.46 11.05
C SER A 13 -9.62 7.47 10.06
N ASP A 14 -8.86 8.43 10.56
CA ASP A 14 -8.47 9.63 9.80
C ASP A 14 -7.11 9.47 9.11
N LEU A 15 -6.56 8.24 9.13
CA LEU A 15 -5.33 7.89 8.45
C LEU A 15 -5.65 6.99 7.27
N GLY A 16 -5.19 7.33 6.07
CA GLY A 16 -5.33 6.51 4.88
C GLY A 16 -4.13 6.61 3.96
N PHE A 17 -4.13 5.83 2.88
CA PHE A 17 -3.12 5.97 1.84
C PHE A 17 -3.68 5.87 0.44
N THR A 18 -2.94 6.43 -0.51
CA THR A 18 -3.25 6.39 -1.94
C THR A 18 -2.03 5.90 -2.70
N ALA A 19 -2.16 4.76 -3.39
CA ALA A 19 -1.20 4.30 -4.38
C ALA A 19 -1.49 4.98 -5.73
N GLN A 20 -0.49 5.63 -6.32
CA GLN A 20 -0.64 6.35 -7.59
C GLN A 20 0.10 5.64 -8.73
N TYR A 21 -0.67 5.11 -9.68
CA TYR A 21 -0.15 4.43 -10.86
C TYR A 21 -0.03 5.43 -12.01
N ARG A 22 1.20 5.58 -12.50
CA ARG A 22 1.48 6.34 -13.71
C ARG A 22 0.99 5.57 -14.94
N ALA A 23 0.59 6.29 -15.98
CA ALA A 23 0.27 5.67 -17.25
C ALA A 23 1.53 4.98 -17.79
N GLN A 24 1.43 3.69 -18.09
CA GLN A 24 2.49 2.91 -18.71
C GLN A 24 1.88 1.82 -19.60
N PRO A 25 2.61 1.39 -20.65
CA PRO A 25 2.24 0.22 -21.43
C PRO A 25 2.18 -1.05 -20.56
N PHE A 26 1.24 -1.94 -20.87
CA PHE A 26 0.99 -3.16 -20.11
C PHE A 26 2.12 -4.19 -20.19
N ASN A 27 2.97 -4.09 -21.20
CA ASN A 27 4.10 -4.98 -21.46
C ASN A 27 5.43 -4.46 -20.89
N GLU A 28 5.41 -3.33 -20.17
CA GLU A 28 6.57 -2.80 -19.45
C GLU A 28 6.56 -3.21 -17.98
N ALA A 29 7.74 -3.32 -17.38
CA ALA A 29 7.88 -3.50 -15.94
C ALA A 29 7.12 -2.41 -15.18
N LEU A 30 6.56 -2.75 -14.01
CA LEU A 30 5.82 -1.78 -13.21
C LEU A 30 6.78 -0.66 -12.76
N ARG A 31 6.48 0.58 -13.14
CA ARG A 31 7.23 1.75 -12.67
C ARG A 31 7.01 1.92 -11.17
N ASP A 32 7.96 2.57 -10.50
CA ASP A 32 7.84 2.95 -9.10
C ASP A 32 6.44 3.52 -8.80
N VAL A 33 5.73 2.88 -7.88
CA VAL A 33 4.38 3.28 -7.48
C VAL A 33 4.47 4.02 -6.15
N PRO A 34 4.35 5.35 -6.14
CA PRO A 34 4.33 6.11 -4.90
C PRO A 34 3.03 5.83 -4.13
N LEU A 35 3.19 5.66 -2.82
CA LEU A 35 2.15 5.65 -1.82
C LEU A 35 2.22 6.97 -1.07
N LEU A 36 1.15 7.73 -1.15
CA LEU A 36 0.91 8.92 -0.33
C LEU A 36 0.09 8.50 0.87
N ILE A 37 0.61 8.67 2.08
CA ILE A 37 -0.09 8.35 3.32
C ILE A 37 -0.38 9.66 4.03
N GLU A 38 -1.63 9.85 4.43
CA GLU A 38 -2.14 11.09 5.03
C GLU A 38 -2.85 10.74 6.34
N GLY A 39 -2.65 11.56 7.37
CA GLY A 39 -3.32 11.37 8.65
C GLY A 39 -2.91 12.36 9.74
N PRO A 40 -3.38 12.16 10.98
CA PRO A 40 -3.09 13.08 12.08
C PRO A 40 -1.63 13.00 12.55
N ARG A 41 -1.09 14.12 13.05
CA ARG A 41 0.35 14.25 13.34
C ARG A 41 0.95 13.18 14.25
N PRO A 42 0.37 12.87 15.43
CA PRO A 42 1.01 11.93 16.35
C PRO A 42 1.23 10.52 15.76
N PRO A 43 0.22 9.84 15.17
CA PRO A 43 0.45 8.52 14.57
C PRO A 43 1.31 8.56 13.31
N MET A 44 1.32 9.67 12.55
CA MET A 44 2.13 9.77 11.33
C MET A 44 3.64 9.71 11.58
N ARG A 45 4.13 10.35 12.66
CA ARG A 45 5.55 10.25 13.03
C ARG A 45 5.95 8.82 13.38
N ARG A 46 5.13 8.16 14.20
CA ARG A 46 5.35 6.75 14.56
C ARG A 46 5.29 5.84 13.35
N LEU A 47 4.35 6.11 12.43
CA LEU A 47 4.23 5.34 11.21
C LEU A 47 5.49 5.49 10.35
N ALA A 48 6.03 6.69 10.19
CA ALA A 48 7.26 6.90 9.41
C ALA A 48 8.45 6.09 9.98
N GLU A 49 8.60 6.01 11.31
CA GLU A 49 9.62 5.16 11.94
C GLU A 49 9.42 3.68 11.62
N LEU A 50 8.18 3.19 11.64
CA LEU A 50 7.87 1.80 11.34
C LEU A 50 8.00 1.48 9.84
N LEU A 51 7.69 2.43 8.97
CA LEU A 51 7.88 2.30 7.53
C LEU A 51 9.36 2.24 7.13
N GLN A 52 10.27 2.77 7.96
CA GLN A 52 11.70 2.60 7.76
C GLN A 52 12.08 1.10 7.77
N LEU A 53 11.46 0.30 8.64
CA LEU A 53 11.66 -1.15 8.70
C LEU A 53 11.31 -1.86 7.38
N LEU A 54 10.25 -1.39 6.70
CA LEU A 54 9.85 -1.94 5.41
C LEU A 54 10.89 -1.66 4.32
N SER A 55 11.55 -0.50 4.37
CA SER A 55 12.60 -0.15 3.39
C SER A 55 13.90 -0.92 3.59
N GLU A 56 14.10 -1.46 4.79
CA GLU A 56 15.27 -2.27 5.15
C GLU A 56 15.04 -3.77 4.92
N ALA A 57 13.77 -4.17 4.70
CA ALA A 57 13.42 -5.55 4.40
C ALA A 57 13.96 -5.96 3.03
N ASP A 58 14.76 -7.03 3.01
CA ASP A 58 15.29 -7.59 1.76
C ASP A 58 14.28 -8.56 1.15
N ALA A 59 13.54 -8.08 0.15
CA ALA A 59 12.62 -8.88 -0.63
C ALA A 59 13.17 -9.09 -2.06
N ALA A 60 13.14 -10.35 -2.52
CA ALA A 60 13.67 -10.71 -3.82
C ALA A 60 12.85 -10.12 -5.00
N ALA A 61 11.53 -9.99 -4.82
CA ALA A 61 10.60 -9.62 -5.89
C ALA A 61 10.24 -8.12 -5.95
N TYR A 62 10.52 -7.35 -4.90
CA TYR A 62 10.23 -5.92 -4.85
C TYR A 62 11.05 -5.24 -3.74
N ALA A 63 10.98 -3.91 -3.66
CA ALA A 63 11.49 -3.18 -2.50
C ALA A 63 10.66 -1.93 -2.21
N TRP A 64 10.69 -1.51 -0.95
CA TRP A 64 10.17 -0.21 -0.51
C TRP A 64 11.29 0.82 -0.52
N SER A 65 11.02 2.03 -1.00
CA SER A 65 11.91 3.16 -0.75
C SER A 65 11.84 3.57 0.73
N GLY A 66 12.89 4.24 1.22
CA GLY A 66 12.81 4.92 2.52
C GLY A 66 11.64 5.91 2.54
N PRO A 67 10.91 6.01 3.66
CA PRO A 67 9.83 6.97 3.83
C PRO A 67 10.39 8.41 3.89
N VAL A 68 9.68 9.33 3.24
CA VAL A 68 9.99 10.76 3.26
C VAL A 68 8.79 11.51 3.83
N MET A 69 9.00 12.19 4.95
CA MET A 69 8.00 13.10 5.53
C MET A 69 7.95 14.38 4.69
N LEU A 70 6.79 14.66 4.08
CA LEU A 70 6.55 15.92 3.38
C LEU A 70 6.02 17.00 4.33
N SER A 71 5.30 16.57 5.37
CA SER A 71 4.84 17.36 6.50
C SER A 71 4.64 16.44 7.70
N ASP A 72 4.27 16.98 8.87
CA ASP A 72 3.89 16.16 10.02
C ASP A 72 2.64 15.28 9.78
N GLU A 73 1.91 15.51 8.69
CA GLU A 73 0.61 14.86 8.38
C GLU A 73 0.68 14.00 7.11
N VAL A 74 1.82 14.02 6.40
CA VAL A 74 1.98 13.39 5.09
C VAL A 74 3.34 12.70 4.98
N VAL A 75 3.33 11.39 4.73
CA VAL A 75 4.53 10.61 4.39
C VAL A 75 4.38 9.99 3.01
N VAL A 76 5.48 9.93 2.27
CA VAL A 76 5.55 9.28 0.97
C VAL A 76 6.62 8.20 0.99
N LEU A 77 6.30 7.05 0.40
CA LEU A 77 7.24 6.00 0.05
C LEU A 77 6.85 5.43 -1.32
N ALA A 78 7.71 4.62 -1.93
CA ALA A 78 7.43 4.02 -3.23
C ALA A 78 7.65 2.51 -3.20
N PHE A 79 6.73 1.78 -3.82
CA PHE A 79 6.93 0.39 -4.20
C PHE A 79 7.78 0.31 -5.47
N ARG A 80 8.79 -0.54 -5.48
CA ARG A 80 9.64 -0.82 -6.64
C ARG A 80 9.54 -2.27 -7.01
N ASP A 81 8.98 -2.56 -8.18
CA ASP A 81 8.94 -3.92 -8.70
C ASP A 81 10.35 -4.37 -9.10
N ARG A 82 10.76 -5.54 -8.62
CA ARG A 82 12.02 -6.21 -8.97
C ARG A 82 11.76 -7.60 -9.58
N SER A 83 10.50 -7.98 -9.77
CA SER A 83 10.11 -9.32 -10.19
C SER A 83 10.40 -9.59 -11.66
N ILE A 84 10.43 -8.53 -12.49
CA ILE A 84 10.69 -8.63 -13.93
C ILE A 84 12.15 -8.24 -14.22
N THR A 85 13.07 -9.15 -13.93
CA THR A 85 14.32 -9.26 -14.70
C THR A 85 14.12 -10.28 -15.82
N GLY A 86 13.73 -9.81 -17.01
CA GLY A 86 13.90 -10.56 -18.26
C GLY A 86 12.72 -11.38 -18.81
N ARG A 87 11.45 -11.06 -18.52
CA ARG A 87 10.30 -11.68 -19.21
C ARG A 87 9.23 -10.66 -19.62
N THR A 88 9.05 -10.50 -20.93
CA THR A 88 7.88 -9.84 -21.53
C THR A 88 6.65 -10.70 -21.31
N LEU A 89 5.65 -10.17 -20.59
CA LEU A 89 4.35 -10.82 -20.39
C LEU A 89 3.50 -10.65 -21.66
N SER A 90 2.99 -11.76 -22.19
CA SER A 90 2.16 -11.79 -23.40
C SER A 90 0.76 -11.22 -23.16
N ASP A 91 0.24 -10.52 -24.16
CA ASP A 91 -1.05 -9.83 -24.14
C ASP A 91 -2.25 -10.74 -23.82
N GLY A 92 -3.09 -10.29 -22.89
CA GLY A 92 -4.45 -10.80 -22.72
C GLY A 92 -4.91 -10.88 -21.27
N ALA A 93 -5.34 -9.76 -20.68
CA ALA A 93 -6.10 -9.78 -19.43
C ALA A 93 -7.27 -8.78 -19.49
N ARG A 94 -8.47 -9.26 -19.13
CA ARG A 94 -9.70 -8.47 -19.07
C ARG A 94 -9.56 -7.41 -17.97
N THR A 95 -10.30 -6.30 -18.06
CA THR A 95 -10.18 -5.14 -17.16
C THR A 95 -10.28 -5.47 -15.66
N ALA A 96 -11.03 -6.51 -15.26
CA ALA A 96 -11.12 -6.96 -13.87
C ALA A 96 -9.83 -7.65 -13.39
N ASP A 97 -9.25 -8.53 -14.21
CA ASP A 97 -7.95 -9.15 -13.93
C ASP A 97 -6.85 -8.09 -13.86
N TYR A 98 -6.96 -7.03 -14.66
CA TYR A 98 -6.03 -5.90 -14.63
C TYR A 98 -6.08 -5.13 -13.30
N ILE A 99 -7.26 -4.82 -12.76
CA ILE A 99 -7.36 -4.14 -11.46
C ILE A 99 -6.79 -5.03 -10.35
N LEU A 100 -7.09 -6.32 -10.36
CA LEU A 100 -6.53 -7.28 -9.40
C LEU A 100 -5.01 -7.39 -9.53
N ASN A 101 -4.48 -7.35 -10.76
CA ASN A 101 -3.05 -7.32 -11.04
C ASN A 101 -2.36 -6.01 -10.64
N LEU A 102 -3.09 -4.92 -10.40
CA LEU A 102 -2.53 -3.67 -9.86
C LEU A 102 -2.66 -3.60 -8.34
N VAL A 103 -3.80 -3.98 -7.79
CA VAL A 103 -4.09 -3.95 -6.34
C VAL A 103 -3.15 -4.90 -5.58
N ARG A 104 -3.04 -6.16 -6.04
CA ARG A 104 -2.26 -7.20 -5.35
C ARG A 104 -0.78 -6.85 -5.17
N PRO A 105 -0.02 -6.46 -6.21
CA PRO A 105 1.41 -6.26 -6.04
C PRO A 105 1.77 -5.09 -5.13
N VAL A 106 0.95 -4.04 -5.03
CA VAL A 106 1.31 -2.85 -4.26
C VAL A 106 0.50 -2.71 -2.98
N VAL A 107 -0.83 -2.67 -3.08
CA VAL A 107 -1.71 -2.38 -1.93
C VAL A 107 -1.70 -3.55 -0.95
N PHE A 108 -1.87 -4.78 -1.44
CA PHE A 108 -1.87 -5.95 -0.56
C PHE A 108 -0.49 -6.22 0.00
N THR A 109 0.56 -6.05 -0.82
CA THR A 109 1.94 -6.14 -0.34
C THR A 109 2.22 -5.11 0.76
N PHE A 110 1.80 -3.86 0.58
CA PHE A 110 1.99 -2.82 1.61
C PHE A 110 1.30 -3.18 2.92
N LEU A 111 0.03 -3.58 2.86
CA LEU A 111 -0.74 -3.99 4.05
C LEU A 111 -0.09 -5.21 4.72
N ARG A 112 0.25 -6.23 3.93
CA ARG A 112 0.94 -7.42 4.41
C ARG A 112 2.24 -7.08 5.12
N ASP A 113 3.07 -6.21 4.55
CA ASP A 113 4.36 -5.85 5.13
C ASP A 113 4.19 -4.97 6.37
N CYS A 114 3.20 -4.08 6.41
CA CYS A 114 2.81 -3.37 7.64
C CYS A 114 2.47 -4.37 8.76
N ALA A 115 1.70 -5.42 8.46
CA ALA A 115 1.29 -6.42 9.44
C ALA A 115 2.42 -7.39 9.84
N ILE A 116 3.24 -7.84 8.89
CA ILE A 116 4.24 -8.90 9.13
C ILE A 116 5.57 -8.33 9.61
N ILE A 117 6.05 -7.23 9.01
CA ILE A 117 7.37 -6.65 9.32
C ILE A 117 7.24 -5.63 10.44
N ALA A 118 6.29 -4.71 10.33
CA ALA A 118 6.08 -3.67 11.33
C ALA A 118 5.11 -4.08 12.46
N HIS A 119 4.54 -5.30 12.40
CA HIS A 119 3.58 -5.82 13.37
C HIS A 119 2.35 -4.93 13.62
N LEU A 120 2.04 -4.04 12.67
CA LEU A 120 0.93 -3.10 12.78
C LEU A 120 -0.40 -3.84 12.68
N ARG A 121 -1.29 -3.56 13.62
CA ARG A 121 -2.65 -4.10 13.58
C ARG A 121 -3.48 -3.34 12.54
N LEU A 122 -3.93 -4.07 11.54
CA LEU A 122 -4.79 -3.59 10.48
C LEU A 122 -6.27 -3.75 10.84
N SER A 123 -7.11 -2.94 10.21
CA SER A 123 -8.58 -3.04 10.27
C SER A 123 -9.06 -4.39 9.75
N GLU A 124 -10.10 -4.94 10.35
CA GLU A 124 -10.65 -6.27 9.99
C GLU A 124 -11.29 -6.29 8.61
N MET A 125 -11.83 -5.15 8.18
CA MET A 125 -12.34 -4.92 6.84
C MET A 125 -11.48 -3.84 6.17
N ILE A 126 -10.98 -4.14 4.98
CA ILE A 126 -10.22 -3.19 4.17
C ILE A 126 -11.12 -2.70 3.04
N GLU A 127 -11.30 -1.39 3.00
CA GLU A 127 -11.99 -0.69 1.92
C GLU A 127 -10.98 -0.11 0.94
N MET A 128 -11.28 -0.17 -0.35
CA MET A 128 -10.43 0.39 -1.40
C MET A 128 -11.29 1.05 -2.47
N ARG A 129 -10.87 2.22 -2.93
CA ARG A 129 -11.52 2.97 -4.01
C ARG A 129 -10.55 3.11 -5.17
N VAL A 130 -10.95 2.63 -6.34
CA VAL A 130 -10.14 2.68 -7.57
C VAL A 130 -10.65 3.82 -8.43
N ALA A 131 -9.78 4.75 -8.82
CA ALA A 131 -10.13 5.88 -9.67
C ALA A 131 -9.19 6.04 -10.86
N ALA A 132 -9.74 6.42 -12.02
CA ALA A 132 -8.97 6.95 -13.15
C ALA A 132 -9.62 8.23 -13.68
N GLU A 133 -8.79 9.18 -14.11
CA GLU A 133 -9.25 10.46 -14.67
C GLU A 133 -10.34 11.16 -13.82
N ARG A 134 -10.20 11.05 -12.48
CA ARG A 134 -11.10 11.60 -11.45
C ARG A 134 -12.49 10.95 -11.37
N LYS A 135 -12.72 9.81 -12.03
CA LYS A 135 -13.93 9.01 -11.87
C LYS A 135 -13.64 7.76 -11.05
N SER A 136 -14.51 7.45 -10.09
CA SER A 136 -14.50 6.15 -9.42
C SER A 136 -14.87 5.07 -10.45
N ILE A 137 -14.06 4.03 -10.50
CA ILE A 137 -14.24 2.88 -11.40
C ILE A 137 -14.74 1.68 -10.61
N ALA A 138 -14.30 1.52 -9.36
CA ALA A 138 -14.69 0.42 -8.50
C ALA A 138 -14.49 0.78 -7.03
N ASP A 139 -15.40 0.31 -6.19
CA ASP A 139 -15.25 0.25 -4.74
C ASP A 139 -15.16 -1.23 -4.36
N ILE A 140 -14.15 -1.57 -3.56
CA ILE A 140 -13.85 -2.93 -3.14
C ILE A 140 -13.80 -2.95 -1.62
N THR A 141 -14.51 -3.90 -1.02
CA THR A 141 -14.44 -4.17 0.42
C THR A 141 -14.17 -5.66 0.60
N LEU A 142 -13.14 -5.99 1.39
CA LEU A 142 -12.75 -7.36 1.64
C LEU A 142 -12.31 -7.54 3.10
N PRO A 143 -12.50 -8.74 3.68
CA PRO A 143 -11.97 -9.05 4.98
C PRO A 143 -10.45 -9.15 4.92
N LEU A 144 -9.77 -8.77 6.01
CA LEU A 144 -8.31 -8.73 6.06
C LEU A 144 -7.66 -10.10 5.81
N GLU A 145 -8.35 -11.19 6.15
CA GLU A 145 -7.88 -12.56 5.93
C GLU A 145 -7.62 -12.90 4.46
N ASP A 146 -8.29 -12.22 3.53
CA ASP A 146 -8.06 -12.36 2.10
C ASP A 146 -6.79 -11.63 1.62
N ILE A 147 -6.17 -10.83 2.50
CA ILE A 147 -4.95 -10.04 2.23
C ILE A 147 -3.76 -10.62 2.98
N VAL A 148 -3.89 -10.80 4.30
CA VAL A 148 -2.80 -11.25 5.17
C VAL A 148 -3.31 -12.00 6.38
N GLN A 149 -2.63 -13.10 6.69
CA GLN A 149 -2.71 -13.78 7.98
C GLN A 149 -1.30 -14.24 8.41
N PRO A 150 -0.90 -14.03 9.68
CA PRO A 150 -1.67 -13.36 10.74
C PRO A 150 -1.67 -11.82 10.62
N ASN A 151 -2.65 -11.16 11.25
CA ASN A 151 -2.65 -9.70 11.43
C ASN A 151 -1.61 -9.30 12.50
N GLY A 152 -1.18 -8.03 12.48
CA GLY A 152 -0.37 -7.48 13.55
C GLY A 152 -1.15 -7.24 14.86
N GLU A 153 -0.39 -6.99 15.92
CA GLU A 153 -0.92 -6.75 17.27
C GLU A 153 -0.67 -5.32 17.75
N GLN A 154 0.27 -4.61 17.13
CA GLN A 154 0.66 -3.26 17.53
C GLN A 154 -0.32 -2.23 16.98
N LEU A 155 -1.05 -1.57 17.88
CA LEU A 155 -1.85 -0.40 17.52
C LEU A 155 -0.96 0.82 17.38
N LEU A 156 -1.13 1.57 16.28
CA LEU A 156 -0.32 2.75 15.98
C LEU A 156 -0.46 3.86 17.04
N TRP A 157 -1.54 3.85 17.83
CA TRP A 157 -1.84 4.87 18.85
C TRP A 157 -1.54 4.45 20.30
N LYS A 158 -1.25 3.18 20.60
CA LYS A 158 -1.20 2.69 22.01
C LYS A 158 0.10 2.91 22.79
N LEU A 159 1.02 3.73 22.31
CA LEU A 159 2.27 4.03 23.06
C LEU A 159 2.49 5.52 23.34
N ALA A 160 1.48 6.38 23.14
CA ALA A 160 1.47 7.72 23.72
C ALA A 160 0.91 7.65 25.15
N GLY A 161 1.70 7.08 26.05
CA GLY A 161 1.50 7.11 27.51
C GLY A 161 2.64 7.90 28.15
#